data_AF-A0A0J9EUP1-F1
#
_entry.id   AF-A0A0J9EUP1-F1
#
_cell.length_a   1.000
_cell.length_b   1.000
_cell.length_c   1.000
_cell.angle_alpha   90.00
_cell.angle_beta   90.00
_cell.angle_gamma   90.00
#
_symmetry.space_group_name_H-M   'P 1'
#
loop_
_entity.id
_entity.type
_entity.pdbx_description
1 polymer ?
#
loop_
_entity_poly.entity_id
_entity_poly.type
_entity_poly.pdbx_seq_one_letter_code
_entity_poly.pdbx_strand_id
1 'polypeptide(L)' 'SDIMKIESLHEICFYQKLENFIFFKIIFIYLIYEIDEKNYQFQYSTLNIIQVTAEFTLITLF' A
#
# COMPACT_ATOMS: atom_id res chain seq x y z
N SER A 1 15.30 17.83 14.57
CA SER A 1 16.62 17.39 15.06
C SER A 1 17.27 16.54 13.97
N ASP A 2 18.59 16.54 13.84
CA ASP A 2 19.31 15.75 12.82
C ASP A 2 19.05 14.24 12.97
N ILE A 3 18.77 13.76 14.18
CA ILE A 3 18.38 12.37 14.46
C ILE A 3 17.14 11.96 13.65
N MET A 4 16.11 12.81 13.62
CA MET A 4 14.86 12.51 12.92
C MET A 4 15.06 12.42 11.39
N LYS A 5 16.00 13.20 10.82
CA LYS A 5 16.34 13.13 9.40
C LYS A 5 17.08 11.84 9.04
N ILE A 6 17.97 11.39 9.93
CA ILE A 6 18.72 10.14 9.74
C ILE A 6 17.77 8.94 9.80
N GLU A 7 16.83 8.93 10.75
CA GLU A 7 15.80 7.89 10.86
C GLU A 7 14.95 7.81 9.59
N SER A 8 14.46 8.95 9.08
CA SER A 8 13.67 8.97 7.83
C SER A 8 14.45 8.48 6.60
N LEU A 9 15.73 8.83 6.47
CA LEU A 9 16.57 8.32 5.36
C LEU A 9 16.77 6.81 5.45
N HIS A 10 16.92 6.28 6.66
CA HIS A 10 17.03 4.84 6.87
C HIS A 10 15.74 4.12 6.48
N GLU A 11 14.58 4.63 6.86
CA GLU A 11 13.27 4.08 6.47
C GLU A 11 13.07 4.09 4.96
N ILE A 12 13.38 5.20 4.28
CA ILE A 12 13.28 5.28 2.81
C ILE A 12 14.15 4.21 2.14
N CYS A 13 15.41 4.09 2.57
CA CYS A 13 16.34 3.09 2.02
C CYS A 13 15.87 1.66 2.29
N PHE A 14 15.25 1.42 3.46
CA PHE A 14 14.67 0.13 3.80
C PHE A 14 13.49 -0.21 2.88
N TYR A 15 12.51 0.70 2.73
CA TYR A 15 11.33 0.46 1.90
C TYR A 15 11.65 0.38 0.41
N GLN A 16 12.63 1.11 -0.09
CA GLN A 16 13.07 1.01 -1.49
C GLN A 16 13.69 -0.35 -1.85
N LYS A 17 14.30 -1.04 -0.87
CA LYS A 17 14.86 -2.39 -1.07
C LYS A 17 13.85 -3.50 -0.82
N LEU A 18 12.72 -3.20 -0.20
CA LEU A 18 11.70 -4.17 0.15
C LEU A 18 10.85 -4.46 -1.09
N GLU A 19 10.83 -5.71 -1.56
CA GLU A 19 9.93 -6.14 -2.66
C GLU A 19 8.50 -6.43 -2.19
N ASN A 20 8.23 -6.36 -0.89
CA ASN A 20 6.91 -6.64 -0.33
C ASN A 20 5.98 -5.42 -0.37
N PHE A 21 4.68 -5.71 -0.44
CA PHE A 21 3.62 -4.72 -0.31
C PHE A 21 3.69 -3.98 1.03
N ILE A 22 3.52 -2.66 0.96
CA ILE A 22 3.58 -1.77 2.12
C ILE A 22 2.23 -1.78 2.85
N PHE A 23 1.10 -1.89 2.14
CA PHE A 23 -0.21 -1.93 2.80
C PHE A 23 -0.58 -3.32 3.28
N PHE A 24 -1.18 -3.35 4.47
CA PHE A 24 -1.73 -4.56 5.03
C PHE A 24 -3.02 -4.97 4.30
N LYS A 25 -3.04 -6.21 3.77
CA LYS A 25 -4.14 -6.77 2.97
C LYS A 25 -5.53 -6.56 3.60
N ILE A 26 -5.66 -6.76 4.92
CA ILE A 26 -6.98 -6.67 5.58
C ILE A 26 -7.51 -5.23 5.56
N ILE A 27 -6.65 -4.24 5.82
CA ILE A 27 -7.04 -2.82 5.82
C ILE A 27 -7.44 -2.40 4.41
N PHE A 28 -6.68 -2.84 3.40
CA PHE A 28 -6.95 -2.51 2.01
C PHE A 28 -8.28 -3.10 1.50
N ILE A 29 -8.58 -4.35 1.86
CA ILE A 29 -9.87 -4.98 1.52
C ILE A 29 -11.03 -4.22 2.15
N TYR A 30 -10.88 -3.82 3.43
CA TYR A 30 -11.90 -3.03 4.12
C TYR A 30 -12.12 -1.67 3.43
N LEU A 31 -11.04 -0.98 3.04
CA LEU A 31 -11.11 0.28 2.30
C LEU A 31 -11.86 0.12 0.96
N ILE A 32 -11.55 -0.92 0.18
CA ILE A 32 -12.27 -1.20 -1.08
C ILE A 32 -13.75 -1.42 -0.79
N TYR A 33 -14.08 -2.20 0.25
CA TYR A 33 -15.46 -2.50 0.60
C TYR A 33 -16.26 -1.25 1.01
N GLU A 34 -15.62 -0.30 1.70
CA GLU A 34 -16.22 0.99 2.03
C GLU A 34 -16.40 1.88 0.79
N ILE A 35 -15.40 1.97 -0.09
CA ILE A 35 -15.47 2.77 -1.33
C ILE A 35 -16.54 2.22 -2.28
N ASP A 36 -16.65 0.91 -2.37
CA ASP A 36 -17.58 0.22 -3.25
C ASP A 36 -19.01 0.18 -2.72
N GLU A 37 -19.28 0.86 -1.59
CA GLU A 37 -20.58 0.89 -0.90
C GLU A 37 -21.16 -0.51 -0.63
N LYS A 38 -20.29 -1.53 -0.50
CA LYS A 38 -20.67 -2.94 -0.32
C LYS A 38 -21.44 -3.53 -1.52
N ASN A 39 -21.41 -2.89 -2.69
CA ASN A 39 -22.24 -3.30 -3.83
C ASN A 39 -21.65 -4.48 -4.61
N TYR A 40 -20.33 -4.71 -4.56
CA TYR A 40 -19.66 -5.79 -5.29
C TYR A 40 -18.90 -6.75 -4.36
N GLN A 41 -19.07 -8.04 -4.65
CA GLN A 41 -18.27 -9.10 -4.05
C GLN A 41 -17.10 -9.39 -4.99
N PHE A 42 -15.97 -8.72 -4.76
CA PHE A 42 -14.76 -8.94 -5.56
C PHE A 42 -14.13 -10.30 -5.30
N GLN A 43 -13.58 -10.91 -6.35
CA GLN A 43 -12.72 -12.07 -6.21
C GLN A 43 -11.42 -11.69 -5.49
N TYR A 44 -10.83 -12.64 -4.76
CA TYR A 44 -9.56 -12.43 -4.07
C TYR A 44 -8.44 -12.01 -5.03
N SER A 45 -8.39 -12.60 -6.23
CA SER A 45 -7.46 -12.22 -7.30
C SER A 45 -7.62 -10.76 -7.71
N THR A 46 -8.86 -10.29 -7.88
CA THR A 46 -9.17 -8.89 -8.21
C THR A 46 -8.70 -7.95 -7.11
N LEU A 47 -8.97 -8.25 -5.84
CA LEU A 47 -8.51 -7.45 -4.70
C LEU A 47 -6.98 -7.37 -4.64
N ASN A 48 -6.29 -8.47 -4.92
CA ASN A 48 -4.83 -8.48 -4.95
C ASN A 48 -4.26 -7.63 -6.10
N ILE A 49 -4.88 -7.65 -7.28
CA ILE A 49 -4.48 -6.80 -8.42
C ILE A 49 -4.69 -5.32 -8.07
N ILE A 50 -5.87 -4.96 -7.53
CA ILE A 50 -6.17 -3.58 -7.14
C ILE A 50 -5.13 -3.09 -6.12
N GLN A 51 -4.72 -3.94 -5.17
CA GLN A 51 -3.68 -3.59 -4.20
C GLN A 51 -2.33 -3.32 -4.87
N VAL A 52 -1.84 -4.25 -5.70
CA VAL A 52 -0.56 -4.08 -6.41
C VAL A 52 -0.58 -2.79 -7.24
N THR A 53 -1.65 -2.56 -7.98
CA THR A 53 -1.78 -1.37 -8.83
C THR A 53 -1.83 -0.08 -8.02
N ALA A 54 -2.57 -0.05 -6.90
CA ALA A 54 -2.67 1.13 -6.05
C ALA A 54 -1.32 1.47 -5.41
N GLU A 55 -0.63 0.48 -4.84
CA GLU A 55 0.70 0.67 -4.25
C GLU A 55 1.72 1.14 -5.27
N PHE A 56 1.77 0.49 -6.44
CA PHE A 56 2.64 0.90 -7.52
C PHE A 56 2.37 2.34 -7.99
N THR A 57 1.09 2.72 -8.11
CA THR A 57 0.70 4.07 -8.50
C THR A 57 1.13 5.10 -7.45
N LEU A 58 0.95 4.80 -6.16
CA LEU A 58 1.36 5.69 -5.08
C LEU A 58 2.87 5.83 -4.99
N ILE A 59 3.64 4.74 -5.12
CA ILE A 59 5.12 4.77 -5.18
C ILE A 59 5.60 5.56 -6.39
N THR A 60 4.89 5.52 -7.52
CA THR A 60 5.27 6.29 -8.72
C THR A 60 4.95 7.78 -8.56
N LEU A 61 3.91 8.12 -7.80
CA LEU A 61 3.44 9.50 -7.63
C LEU A 61 4.28 10.31 -6.63
N PHE A 62 4.82 9.66 -5.60
CA PHE A 62 5.59 10.27 -4.51
C PHE A 62 7.08 9.98 -4.63
#